data_AF-A0AAD5W9V7-F1
#
_entry.id   AF-A0AAD5W9V7-F1
#
_cell.length_a   1.000
_cell.length_b   1.000
_cell.length_c   1.000
_cell.angle_alpha   90.00
_cell.angle_beta   90.00
_cell.angle_gamma   90.00
#
_symmetry.space_group_name_H-M   'P 1'
#
loop_
_entity.id
_entity.type
_entity.pdbx_description
1 polymer ?
#
loop_
_entity_poly.entity_id
_entity_poly.type
_entity_poly.pdbx_seq_one_letter_code
_entity_poly.pdbx_strand_id
1 'polypeptide(L)'
;MATTRTVQGLYLSHTTVPLSSNSTSKSNLLLQPSLISCPTSLSPRLRNRLSLSSRPRCVAALTLPTAKPERVTSDGELRWSARAIKSFALAELQARSLKRPKLDTEALLLGVLVDGTSEGAKYLREMGITLSKVREETCKVIGEWDWRYKSPLGLSLSDSAQRALDWAVDYKLKSGKDGEITVGHLVLGIWKQKESTGHKVLAALGFDSKKAKEFSKVAGNDAALSYR
;
A
#
# COMPACT_ATOMS: atom_id res chain seq x y z
N MET A 1 47.74 29.76 33.39
CA MET A 1 47.76 29.01 34.66
C MET A 1 47.12 27.66 34.40
N ALA A 2 47.94 26.62 34.28
CA ALA A 2 47.52 25.26 34.00
C ALA A 2 47.49 24.47 35.32
N THR A 3 46.41 23.72 35.56
CA THR A 3 46.30 22.82 36.70
C THR A 3 46.08 21.40 36.19
N THR A 4 46.99 20.51 36.58
CA THR A 4 47.09 19.09 36.23
C THR A 4 46.55 18.18 37.35
N ARG A 5 46.24 16.92 36.96
CA ARG A 5 46.07 15.69 37.77
C ARG A 5 44.76 15.60 38.58
N THR A 6 44.04 14.47 38.65
CA THR A 6 44.50 13.16 39.13
C THR A 6 43.61 12.01 38.62
N VAL A 7 44.19 10.81 38.67
CA VAL A 7 43.87 9.52 38.04
C VAL A 7 42.95 8.62 38.89
N GLN A 8 42.48 7.54 38.23
CA GLN A 8 42.15 6.19 38.74
C GLN A 8 40.69 5.86 39.13
N GLY A 9 40.21 4.73 38.59
CA GLY A 9 39.03 4.02 39.08
C GLY A 9 38.42 3.05 38.08
N LEU A 10 39.15 2.01 37.67
CA LEU A 10 38.62 0.85 36.93
C LEU A 10 37.67 0.04 37.84
N TYR A 11 36.49 -0.32 37.36
CA TYR A 11 35.78 -1.52 37.81
C TYR A 11 35.00 -2.15 36.65
N LEU A 12 35.49 -3.30 36.19
CA LEU A 12 34.78 -4.24 35.33
C LEU A 12 33.89 -5.12 36.23
N SER A 13 32.64 -5.34 35.82
CA SER A 13 31.80 -6.43 36.35
C SER A 13 31.33 -7.31 35.19
N HIS A 14 31.92 -8.51 35.10
CA HIS A 14 31.47 -9.60 34.26
C HIS A 14 30.35 -10.35 34.98
N THR A 15 29.16 -10.41 34.37
CA THR A 15 28.07 -11.26 34.86
C THR A 15 28.13 -12.62 34.16
N THR A 16 28.49 -13.65 34.92
CA THR A 16 28.50 -15.06 34.51
C THR A 16 27.10 -15.67 34.59
N VAL A 17 26.69 -16.37 33.53
CA VAL A 17 25.47 -17.18 33.45
C VAL A 17 25.81 -18.64 33.82
N PRO A 18 25.08 -19.31 34.72
CA PRO A 18 25.31 -20.73 34.95
C PRO A 18 24.47 -21.60 34.00
N LEU A 19 25.14 -22.54 33.34
CA LEU A 19 24.52 -23.76 32.80
C LEU A 19 24.18 -24.70 33.96
N SER A 20 23.00 -25.33 33.90
CA SER A 20 22.65 -26.49 34.72
C SER A 20 22.31 -27.67 33.82
N SER A 21 22.97 -28.79 34.08
CA SER A 21 22.95 -30.04 33.32
C SER A 21 22.24 -31.16 34.08
N ASN A 22 21.53 -32.00 33.32
CA ASN A 22 21.25 -33.43 33.51
C ASN A 22 20.55 -33.94 34.78
N SER A 23 19.46 -34.68 34.57
CA SER A 23 19.28 -35.99 35.19
C SER A 23 18.41 -36.91 34.33
N THR A 24 18.98 -38.07 34.05
CA THR A 24 18.41 -39.28 33.45
C THR A 24 17.34 -39.93 34.34
N SER A 25 16.34 -40.58 33.74
CA SER A 25 15.87 -41.89 34.24
C SER A 25 15.22 -42.72 33.14
N LYS A 26 15.53 -44.01 33.19
CA LYS A 26 15.29 -45.08 32.20
C LYS A 26 13.98 -45.82 32.52
N SER A 27 13.33 -46.37 31.49
CA SER A 27 12.84 -47.77 31.37
C SER A 27 11.63 -47.84 30.39
N ASN A 28 11.73 -48.42 29.19
CA ASN A 28 11.74 -49.85 28.82
C ASN A 28 10.36 -50.54 28.73
N LEU A 29 10.09 -51.08 27.53
CA LEU A 29 9.48 -52.38 27.18
C LEU A 29 8.04 -52.48 26.61
N LEU A 30 8.03 -53.11 25.42
CA LEU A 30 7.17 -54.21 24.92
C LEU A 30 5.75 -53.93 24.37
N LEU A 31 5.67 -53.97 23.03
CA LEU A 31 4.85 -54.88 22.19
C LEU A 31 3.50 -55.40 22.74
N GLN A 32 2.39 -55.14 22.03
CA GLN A 32 1.80 -56.09 21.06
C GLN A 32 0.57 -55.50 20.32
N PRO A 33 0.28 -55.96 19.09
CA PRO A 33 -0.95 -55.64 18.34
C PRO A 33 -1.94 -56.83 18.34
N SER A 34 -3.25 -56.55 18.32
CA SER A 34 -4.23 -57.55 17.90
C SER A 34 -5.54 -56.94 17.44
N LEU A 35 -5.93 -57.44 16.27
CA LEU A 35 -7.13 -57.25 15.47
C LEU A 35 -8.41 -57.61 16.22
N ILE A 36 -9.46 -56.80 16.09
CA ILE A 36 -10.85 -57.27 16.22
C ILE A 36 -11.71 -56.62 15.13
N SER A 37 -12.48 -57.49 14.49
CA SER A 37 -13.22 -57.33 13.25
C SER A 37 -14.67 -56.88 13.47
N CYS A 38 -15.20 -56.12 12.48
CA CYS A 38 -16.58 -56.10 11.97
C CYS A 38 -17.73 -55.56 12.89
N PRO A 39 -18.93 -55.21 12.35
CA PRO A 39 -19.39 -55.17 10.96
C PRO A 39 -20.07 -53.84 10.50
N THR A 40 -20.36 -53.84 9.21
CA THR A 40 -21.23 -52.98 8.38
C THR A 40 -22.55 -52.46 9.01
N SER A 41 -22.87 -51.19 8.75
CA SER A 41 -24.25 -50.71 8.65
C SER A 41 -24.35 -49.57 7.63
N LEU A 42 -25.12 -49.83 6.57
CA LEU A 42 -25.49 -48.88 5.53
C LEU A 42 -26.55 -47.90 6.05
N SER A 43 -26.32 -46.60 5.84
CA SER A 43 -27.38 -45.59 5.77
C SER A 43 -27.09 -44.64 4.60
N PRO A 44 -27.95 -44.59 3.56
CA PRO A 44 -27.88 -43.54 2.55
C PRO A 44 -28.84 -42.39 2.88
N ARG A 45 -28.57 -41.21 2.30
CA ARG A 45 -29.33 -39.94 2.37
C ARG A 45 -28.96 -39.12 3.62
N LEU A 46 -28.40 -37.92 3.49
CA LEU A 46 -28.95 -36.80 2.73
C LEU A 46 -27.87 -35.97 2.05
N ARG A 47 -28.25 -35.58 0.83
CA ARG A 47 -27.65 -34.62 -0.07
C ARG A 47 -27.30 -33.33 0.69
N ASN A 48 -26.06 -33.16 1.12
CA ASN A 48 -25.57 -31.83 1.48
C ASN A 48 -25.58 -31.00 0.19
N ARG A 49 -26.65 -30.20 0.05
CA ARG A 49 -26.65 -28.99 -0.77
C ARG A 49 -25.37 -28.26 -0.39
N LEU A 50 -24.36 -28.35 -1.25
CA LEU A 50 -23.47 -27.22 -1.47
C LEU A 50 -24.43 -26.10 -1.85
N SER A 51 -24.82 -25.28 -0.87
CA SER A 51 -25.30 -23.95 -1.19
C SER A 51 -24.11 -23.34 -1.90
N LEU A 52 -24.22 -23.30 -3.22
CA LEU A 52 -23.45 -22.42 -4.05
C LEU A 52 -23.86 -21.03 -3.55
N SER A 53 -23.24 -20.61 -2.44
CA SER A 53 -23.22 -19.24 -1.99
C SER A 53 -22.84 -18.50 -3.24
N SER A 54 -23.81 -17.72 -3.73
CA SER A 54 -23.67 -16.85 -4.87
C SER A 54 -22.40 -16.06 -4.62
N ARG A 55 -21.28 -16.52 -5.20
CA ARG A 55 -20.10 -15.68 -5.32
C ARG A 55 -20.65 -14.43 -5.99
N PRO A 56 -20.59 -13.25 -5.36
CA PRO A 56 -20.86 -12.06 -6.13
C PRO A 56 -19.90 -12.18 -7.30
N ARG A 57 -20.44 -12.19 -8.52
CA ARG A 57 -19.63 -11.91 -9.69
C ARG A 57 -19.06 -10.54 -9.38
N CYS A 58 -17.81 -10.47 -8.96
CA CYS A 58 -17.08 -9.23 -8.84
C CYS A 58 -16.91 -8.74 -10.28
N VAL A 59 -17.95 -8.12 -10.84
CA VAL A 59 -17.76 -7.03 -11.77
C VAL A 59 -16.98 -6.02 -10.94
N ALA A 60 -15.66 -6.01 -11.11
CA ALA A 60 -14.81 -4.99 -10.54
C ALA A 60 -15.39 -3.66 -11.04
N ALA A 61 -16.11 -2.96 -10.16
CA ALA A 61 -16.56 -1.63 -10.47
C ALA A 61 -15.31 -0.82 -10.81
N LEU A 62 -15.23 -0.34 -12.05
CA LEU A 62 -14.09 0.40 -12.61
C LEU A 62 -13.96 1.81 -12.00
N THR A 63 -14.37 1.99 -10.75
CA THR A 63 -14.46 3.28 -10.08
C THR A 63 -13.63 3.26 -8.80
N LEU A 64 -12.81 4.30 -8.62
CA LEU A 64 -12.03 4.47 -7.41
C LEU A 64 -12.94 4.87 -6.24
N PRO A 65 -12.55 4.57 -4.98
CA PRO A 65 -13.28 5.00 -3.80
C PRO A 65 -13.18 6.53 -3.65
N THR A 66 -14.17 7.25 -4.17
CA THR A 66 -14.35 8.69 -3.99
C THR A 66 -15.44 8.96 -2.97
N ALA A 67 -15.33 10.02 -2.16
CA ALA A 67 -16.32 10.33 -1.13
C ALA A 67 -17.73 10.62 -1.70
N LYS A 68 -17.80 11.05 -2.97
CA LYS A 68 -19.03 11.43 -3.66
C LYS A 68 -19.11 10.73 -5.04
N PRO A 69 -19.61 9.47 -5.10
CA PRO A 69 -19.61 8.67 -6.32
C PRO A 69 -20.64 9.14 -7.37
N GLU A 70 -21.65 9.92 -6.98
CA GLU A 70 -22.67 10.48 -7.88
C GLU A 70 -22.07 11.35 -9.00
N ARG A 71 -20.87 11.91 -8.77
CA ARG A 71 -20.14 12.71 -9.74
C ARG A 71 -19.41 11.90 -10.82
N VAL A 72 -19.44 10.57 -10.74
CA VAL A 72 -18.67 9.65 -11.59
C VAL A 72 -19.61 8.63 -12.28
N THR A 73 -20.84 9.02 -12.59
CA THR A 73 -21.84 8.13 -13.22
C THR A 73 -21.64 8.02 -14.74
N SER A 74 -22.04 6.86 -15.27
CA SER A 74 -21.76 6.36 -16.63
C SER A 74 -22.40 7.14 -17.77
N ASP A 75 -23.31 8.07 -17.49
CA ASP A 75 -24.15 8.73 -18.50
C ASP A 75 -23.50 9.96 -19.14
N GLY A 76 -22.26 10.28 -18.76
CA GLY A 76 -21.46 11.30 -19.44
C GLY A 76 -20.49 12.05 -18.52
N GLU A 77 -20.61 11.96 -17.20
CA GLU A 77 -20.15 13.07 -16.35
C GLU A 77 -18.84 12.87 -15.59
N LEU A 78 -18.14 11.73 -15.72
CA LEU A 78 -16.69 11.56 -15.46
C LEU A 78 -16.37 10.08 -15.24
N ARG A 79 -15.24 9.61 -15.78
CA ARG A 79 -14.76 8.24 -15.57
C ARG A 79 -13.29 8.23 -15.16
N TRP A 80 -12.89 7.29 -14.32
CA TRP A 80 -11.48 7.07 -14.05
C TRP A 80 -10.82 6.37 -15.24
N SER A 81 -9.60 6.80 -15.58
CA SER A 81 -8.83 6.11 -16.61
C SER A 81 -8.43 4.71 -16.13
N ALA A 82 -8.38 3.73 -17.04
CA ALA A 82 -7.93 2.38 -16.73
C ALA A 82 -6.54 2.36 -16.06
N ARG A 83 -5.64 3.27 -16.48
CA ARG A 83 -4.31 3.45 -15.89
C ARG A 83 -4.37 4.00 -14.46
N ALA A 84 -5.31 4.89 -14.16
CA ALA A 84 -5.51 5.43 -12.82
C ALA A 84 -6.03 4.34 -11.87
N ILE A 85 -7.00 3.54 -12.33
CA ILE A 85 -7.53 2.38 -11.59
C ILE A 85 -6.41 1.38 -11.31
N LYS A 86 -5.60 1.04 -12.33
CA LYS A 86 -4.44 0.16 -12.19
C LYS A 86 -3.41 0.72 -11.20
N SER A 87 -3.08 2.01 -11.29
CA SER A 87 -2.13 2.68 -10.39
C SER A 87 -2.62 2.64 -8.94
N PHE A 88 -3.92 2.80 -8.71
CA PHE A 88 -4.51 2.68 -7.38
C PHE A 88 -4.45 1.25 -6.84
N ALA A 89 -4.76 0.24 -7.66
CA ALA A 89 -4.62 -1.16 -7.25
C ALA A 89 -3.16 -1.50 -6.89
N LEU A 90 -2.20 -0.95 -7.64
CA LEU A 90 -0.78 -1.08 -7.31
C LEU A 90 -0.42 -0.34 -6.02
N ALA A 91 -1.04 0.80 -5.74
CA ALA A 91 -0.85 1.53 -4.48
C ALA A 91 -1.30 0.70 -3.27
N GLU A 92 -2.45 0.01 -3.36
CA GLU A 92 -2.89 -0.93 -2.32
C GLU A 92 -1.86 -2.04 -2.09
N LEU A 93 -1.31 -2.59 -3.17
CA LEU A 93 -0.26 -3.61 -3.08
C LEU A 93 1.01 -3.05 -2.41
N GLN A 94 1.40 -1.81 -2.71
CA GLN A 94 2.54 -1.16 -2.05
C GLN A 94 2.28 -0.94 -0.56
N ALA A 95 1.12 -0.46 -0.16
CA ALA A 95 0.78 -0.28 1.26
C ALA A 95 0.81 -1.61 2.04
N ARG A 96 0.36 -2.72 1.42
CA ARG A 96 0.47 -4.07 1.99
C ARG A 96 1.91 -4.54 2.08
N SER A 97 2.71 -4.32 1.05
CA SER A 97 4.14 -4.66 1.04
C SER A 97 4.91 -3.92 2.14
N LEU A 98 4.48 -2.69 2.41
CA LEU A 98 5.00 -1.83 3.47
C LEU A 98 4.38 -2.12 4.84
N LYS A 99 3.49 -3.11 4.96
CA LYS A 99 2.79 -3.49 6.21
C LYS A 99 2.13 -2.29 6.89
N ARG A 100 1.51 -1.40 6.11
CA ARG A 100 0.74 -0.27 6.65
C ARG A 100 -0.72 -0.69 6.91
N PRO A 101 -1.36 -0.13 7.96
CA PRO A 101 -2.76 -0.37 8.27
C PRO A 101 -3.72 0.39 7.34
N LYS A 102 -3.28 1.53 6.80
CA LYS A 102 -4.08 2.44 5.98
C LYS A 102 -3.42 2.66 4.62
N LEU A 103 -4.24 2.98 3.61
CA LEU A 103 -3.78 3.48 2.33
C LEU A 103 -3.66 5.01 2.38
N ASP A 104 -2.43 5.49 2.53
CA ASP A 104 -2.08 6.90 2.55
C ASP A 104 -1.53 7.39 1.20
N THR A 105 -1.28 8.70 1.10
CA THR A 105 -0.85 9.37 -0.14
C THR A 105 0.50 8.91 -0.71
N GLU A 106 1.43 8.45 0.13
CA GLU A 106 2.72 7.91 -0.32
C GLU A 106 2.55 6.61 -1.09
N ALA A 107 1.58 5.77 -0.68
CA ALA A 107 1.29 4.53 -1.36
C ALA A 107 0.66 4.81 -2.73
N LEU A 108 -0.22 5.82 -2.83
CA LEU A 108 -0.74 6.31 -4.11
C LEU A 108 0.39 6.75 -5.04
N LEU A 109 1.35 7.53 -4.53
CA LEU A 109 2.51 7.98 -5.29
C LEU A 109 3.38 6.79 -5.76
N LEU A 110 3.64 5.82 -4.88
CA LEU A 110 4.36 4.60 -5.23
C LEU A 110 3.61 3.79 -6.29
N GLY A 111 2.29 3.65 -6.19
CA GLY A 111 1.47 2.95 -7.19
C GLY A 111 1.57 3.56 -8.59
N VAL A 112 1.58 4.89 -8.68
CA VAL A 112 1.81 5.62 -9.94
C VAL A 112 3.19 5.32 -10.54
N LEU A 113 4.23 5.32 -9.72
CA LEU A 113 5.60 5.05 -10.16
C LEU A 113 5.83 3.57 -10.52
N VAL A 114 5.14 2.65 -9.84
CA VAL A 114 5.17 1.20 -10.16
C VAL A 114 4.47 0.93 -11.48
N ASP A 115 3.33 1.58 -11.76
CA ASP A 115 2.68 1.43 -13.07
C ASP A 115 3.62 1.93 -14.17
N GLY A 116 4.16 3.14 -14.03
CA GLY A 116 5.19 3.67 -14.94
C GLY A 116 4.76 3.83 -16.40
N THR A 117 3.50 3.56 -16.75
CA THR A 117 3.02 3.62 -18.14
C THR A 117 2.47 5.00 -18.52
N SER A 118 1.96 5.75 -17.54
CA SER A 118 1.43 7.10 -17.73
C SER A 118 2.52 8.12 -18.06
N GLU A 119 2.17 9.13 -18.85
CA GLU A 119 3.02 10.29 -19.12
C GLU A 119 3.35 11.03 -17.82
N GLY A 120 2.40 11.12 -16.89
CA GLY A 120 2.68 11.64 -15.55
C GLY A 120 3.82 10.90 -14.85
N ALA A 121 3.84 9.56 -14.89
CA ALA A 121 4.92 8.77 -14.29
C ALA A 121 6.24 8.85 -15.07
N LYS A 122 6.20 9.09 -16.38
CA LYS A 122 7.40 9.37 -17.19
C LYS A 122 8.01 10.71 -16.81
N TYR A 123 7.21 11.76 -16.73
CA TYR A 123 7.65 13.10 -16.33
C TYR A 123 8.27 13.12 -14.94
N LEU A 124 7.68 12.41 -13.97
CA LEU A 124 8.28 12.27 -12.63
C LEU A 124 9.67 11.63 -12.69
N ARG A 125 9.87 10.61 -13.52
CA ARG A 125 11.18 9.97 -13.72
C ARG A 125 12.18 10.90 -14.40
N GLU A 126 11.76 11.68 -15.39
CA GLU A 126 12.60 12.68 -16.06
C GLU A 126 13.08 13.76 -15.08
N MET A 127 12.24 14.11 -14.10
CA MET A 127 12.62 14.99 -12.98
C MET A 127 13.55 14.33 -11.94
N GLY A 128 13.88 13.05 -12.10
CA GLY A 128 14.70 12.30 -11.16
C GLY A 128 13.95 11.77 -9.94
N ILE A 129 12.60 11.80 -9.94
CA ILE A 129 11.74 11.18 -8.93
C ILE A 129 11.51 9.72 -9.34
N THR A 130 12.36 8.84 -8.83
CA THR A 130 12.32 7.40 -9.12
C THR A 130 11.69 6.62 -7.98
N LEU A 131 11.18 5.42 -8.28
CA LEU A 131 10.56 4.53 -7.29
C LEU A 131 11.48 4.30 -6.07
N SER A 132 12.77 4.07 -6.31
CA SER A 132 13.76 3.82 -5.25
C SER A 132 13.91 5.01 -4.31
N LYS A 133 14.03 6.23 -4.86
CA LYS A 133 14.15 7.46 -4.04
C LYS A 133 12.89 7.73 -3.24
N VAL A 134 11.70 7.54 -3.84
CA VAL A 134 10.43 7.72 -3.12
C VAL A 134 10.32 6.73 -1.96
N ARG A 135 10.73 5.47 -2.14
CA ARG A 135 10.76 4.49 -1.04
C ARG A 135 11.69 4.92 0.09
N GLU A 136 12.88 5.38 -0.24
CA GLU A 136 13.87 5.85 0.74
C GLU A 136 13.34 7.05 1.54
N GLU A 137 12.82 8.07 0.86
CA GLU A 137 12.22 9.24 1.53
C GLU A 137 10.98 8.86 2.34
N THR A 138 10.18 7.91 1.87
CA THR A 138 9.03 7.41 2.62
C THR A 138 9.47 6.72 3.92
N CYS A 139 10.51 5.88 3.87
CA CYS A 139 11.11 5.30 5.07
C CYS A 139 11.59 6.37 6.05
N LYS A 140 12.19 7.46 5.56
CA LYS A 140 12.66 8.58 6.41
C LYS A 140 11.52 9.32 7.10
N VAL A 141 10.43 9.58 6.38
CA VAL A 141 9.31 10.38 6.91
C VAL A 141 8.46 9.57 7.91
N ILE A 142 8.19 8.30 7.62
CA ILE A 142 7.27 7.50 8.46
C ILE A 142 8.03 6.66 9.50
N GLY A 143 9.31 6.39 9.29
CA GLY A 143 10.13 5.57 10.18
C GLY A 143 9.98 4.06 9.95
N GLU A 144 10.54 3.29 10.87
CA GLU A 144 10.68 1.84 10.78
C GLU A 144 9.33 1.12 10.61
N TRP A 145 9.30 0.13 9.72
CA TRP A 145 8.13 -0.66 9.42
C TRP A 145 7.88 -1.66 10.55
N ASP A 146 6.65 -1.72 11.07
CA ASP A 146 6.29 -2.78 12.00
C ASP A 146 6.18 -4.11 11.24
N TRP A 147 7.27 -4.88 11.28
CA TRP A 147 7.33 -6.18 10.63
C TRP A 147 6.33 -7.19 11.20
N ARG A 148 5.83 -6.97 12.42
CA ARG A 148 4.84 -7.84 13.09
C ARG A 148 3.42 -7.58 12.61
N TYR A 149 3.18 -6.45 11.95
CA TYR A 149 1.86 -6.12 11.45
C TYR A 149 1.52 -6.94 10.19
N LYS A 150 0.41 -7.68 10.26
CA LYS A 150 -0.22 -8.32 9.10
C LYS A 150 -1.33 -7.41 8.60
N SER A 151 -1.14 -6.82 7.42
CA SER A 151 -2.17 -5.95 6.83
C SER A 151 -3.48 -6.72 6.58
N PRO A 152 -4.64 -6.14 6.91
CA PRO A 152 -5.94 -6.75 6.68
C PRO A 152 -6.25 -6.90 5.17
N LEU A 153 -7.20 -7.77 4.84
CA LEU A 153 -7.61 -8.10 3.46
C LEU A 153 -8.14 -6.89 2.67
N GLY A 154 -8.62 -5.85 3.36
CA GLY A 154 -9.00 -4.55 2.80
C GLY A 154 -8.34 -3.43 3.62
N LEU A 155 -7.62 -2.54 2.93
CA LEU A 155 -7.03 -1.36 3.57
C LEU A 155 -8.08 -0.27 3.65
N SER A 156 -8.18 0.39 4.81
CA SER A 156 -8.96 1.62 4.91
C SER A 156 -8.19 2.76 4.25
N LEU A 157 -8.91 3.61 3.52
CA LEU A 157 -8.33 4.81 2.93
C LEU A 157 -8.13 5.87 4.02
N SER A 158 -6.99 6.54 4.00
CA SER A 158 -6.74 7.68 4.88
C SER A 158 -7.50 8.92 4.43
N ASP A 159 -7.87 9.79 5.36
CA ASP A 159 -8.56 11.06 5.07
C ASP A 159 -7.73 11.93 4.10
N SER A 160 -6.39 11.86 4.18
CA SER A 160 -5.52 12.59 3.25
C SER A 160 -5.57 12.01 1.83
N ALA A 161 -5.61 10.68 1.70
CA ALA A 161 -5.71 9.98 0.43
C ALA A 161 -7.11 10.18 -0.20
N GLN A 162 -8.17 10.13 0.60
CA GLN A 162 -9.53 10.40 0.15
C GLN A 162 -9.68 11.84 -0.36
N ARG A 163 -9.19 12.83 0.40
CA ARG A 163 -9.16 14.23 -0.04
C ARG A 163 -8.36 14.43 -1.34
N ALA A 164 -7.30 13.64 -1.57
CA ALA A 164 -6.54 13.70 -2.82
C ALA A 164 -7.34 13.17 -4.03
N LEU A 165 -8.11 12.07 -3.85
CA LEU A 165 -9.01 11.54 -4.88
C LEU A 165 -10.16 12.50 -5.18
N ASP A 166 -10.80 13.04 -4.14
CA ASP A 166 -11.88 14.01 -4.29
C ASP A 166 -11.39 15.28 -5.00
N TRP A 167 -10.17 15.73 -4.68
CA TRP A 167 -9.56 16.87 -5.37
C TRP A 167 -9.34 16.58 -6.86
N ALA A 168 -8.91 15.37 -7.23
CA ALA A 168 -8.70 15.01 -8.62
C ALA A 168 -10.01 15.04 -9.43
N VAL A 169 -11.10 14.57 -8.83
CA VAL A 169 -12.46 14.65 -9.41
C VAL A 169 -12.88 16.11 -9.56
N ASP A 170 -12.80 16.90 -8.48
CA ASP A 170 -13.22 18.30 -8.49
C ASP A 170 -12.38 19.16 -9.46
N TYR A 171 -11.09 18.86 -9.61
CA TYR A 171 -10.21 19.54 -10.57
C TYR A 171 -10.64 19.27 -12.00
N LYS A 172 -10.97 18.01 -12.32
CA LYS A 172 -11.41 17.63 -13.65
C LYS A 172 -12.80 18.22 -13.98
N LEU A 173 -13.73 18.21 -13.01
CA LEU A 173 -15.01 18.90 -13.13
C LEU A 173 -14.83 20.39 -13.47
N LYS A 174 -13.95 21.08 -12.74
CA LYS A 174 -13.67 22.52 -12.98
C LYS A 174 -13.03 22.79 -14.32
N SER A 175 -12.33 21.82 -14.90
CA SER A 175 -11.71 21.99 -16.22
C SER A 175 -12.73 22.06 -17.35
N GLY A 176 -13.97 21.62 -17.13
CA GLY A 176 -15.06 21.65 -18.12
C GLY A 176 -14.80 20.83 -19.39
N LYS A 177 -13.73 20.02 -19.39
CA LYS A 177 -13.36 19.15 -20.51
C LYS A 177 -13.91 17.77 -20.23
N ASP A 178 -14.78 17.28 -21.11
CA ASP A 178 -15.18 15.88 -21.13
C ASP A 178 -13.93 14.99 -21.23
N GLY A 179 -13.91 13.89 -20.48
CA GLY A 179 -12.83 12.92 -20.56
C GLY A 179 -12.52 12.24 -19.23
N GLU A 180 -11.45 11.45 -19.24
CA GLU A 180 -11.10 10.59 -18.12
C GLU A 180 -10.31 11.34 -17.04
N ILE A 181 -10.47 10.93 -15.79
CA ILE A 181 -9.60 11.31 -14.68
C ILE A 181 -8.32 10.47 -14.81
N THR A 182 -7.28 11.10 -15.32
CA THR A 182 -5.96 10.50 -15.54
C THR A 182 -5.12 10.41 -14.26
N VAL A 183 -4.01 9.67 -14.35
CA VAL A 183 -3.00 9.56 -13.28
C VAL A 183 -2.38 10.91 -12.91
N GLY A 184 -2.26 11.84 -13.86
CA GLY A 184 -1.75 13.18 -13.58
C GLY A 184 -2.65 13.97 -12.62
N HIS A 185 -3.97 13.83 -12.72
CA HIS A 185 -4.90 14.46 -11.77
C HIS A 185 -4.73 13.89 -10.35
N LEU A 186 -4.46 12.58 -10.24
CA LEU A 186 -4.18 11.92 -8.97
C LEU A 186 -2.91 12.48 -8.30
N VAL A 187 -1.82 12.60 -9.06
CA VAL A 187 -0.56 13.15 -8.55
C VAL A 187 -0.71 14.62 -8.13
N LEU A 188 -1.44 15.41 -8.91
CA LEU A 188 -1.77 16.79 -8.53
C LEU A 188 -2.62 16.85 -7.25
N GLY A 189 -3.55 15.90 -7.05
CA GLY A 189 -4.31 15.74 -5.83
C GLY A 189 -3.42 15.49 -4.61
N ILE A 190 -2.44 14.60 -4.73
CA ILE A 190 -1.44 14.34 -3.69
C ILE A 190 -0.64 15.63 -3.39
N TRP A 191 -0.18 16.33 -4.43
CA TRP A 191 0.59 17.57 -4.27
C TRP A 191 -0.20 18.67 -3.54
N LYS A 192 -1.53 18.69 -3.69
CA LYS A 192 -2.39 19.69 -3.04
C LYS A 192 -2.59 19.45 -1.55
N GLN A 193 -2.44 18.22 -1.09
CA GLN A 193 -2.53 17.87 0.33
C GLN A 193 -1.20 18.17 1.03
N LYS A 194 -0.97 19.44 1.42
CA LYS A 194 0.29 19.90 2.03
C LYS A 194 0.71 19.15 3.30
N GLU A 195 -0.27 18.66 4.07
CA GLU A 195 -0.03 17.93 5.31
C GLU A 195 0.32 16.45 5.08
N SER A 196 0.07 15.95 3.86
CA SER A 196 0.22 14.54 3.53
C SER A 196 1.67 14.11 3.41
N THR A 197 1.94 12.84 3.70
CA THR A 197 3.26 12.22 3.52
C THR A 197 3.72 12.29 2.07
N GLY A 198 2.82 12.06 1.10
CA GLY A 198 3.14 12.13 -0.32
C GLY A 198 3.61 13.52 -0.75
N HIS A 199 3.01 14.59 -0.22
CA HIS A 199 3.49 15.95 -0.47
C HIS A 199 4.89 16.18 0.10
N LYS A 200 5.15 15.73 1.33
CA LYS A 200 6.47 15.87 1.97
C LYS A 200 7.56 15.14 1.17
N VAL A 201 7.27 13.93 0.70
CA VAL A 201 8.20 13.14 -0.13
C VAL A 201 8.45 13.81 -1.48
N LEU A 202 7.40 14.31 -2.14
CA LEU A 202 7.55 15.06 -3.40
C LEU A 202 8.39 16.33 -3.20
N ALA A 203 8.13 17.09 -2.14
CA ALA A 203 8.89 18.30 -1.81
C ALA A 203 10.36 17.98 -1.51
N ALA A 204 10.63 16.90 -0.76
CA ALA A 204 11.99 16.44 -0.46
C ALA A 204 12.79 16.07 -1.74
N LEU A 205 12.11 15.54 -2.75
CA LEU A 205 12.70 15.20 -4.05
C LEU A 205 12.74 16.38 -5.04
N GLY A 206 12.44 17.59 -4.58
CA GLY A 206 12.49 18.81 -5.39
C GLY A 206 11.31 18.99 -6.34
N PHE A 207 10.15 18.41 -6.04
CA PHE A 207 8.91 18.75 -6.74
C PHE A 207 8.40 20.09 -6.20
N ASP A 208 8.36 21.11 -7.05
CA ASP A 208 7.97 22.47 -6.66
C ASP A 208 6.63 22.90 -7.24
N SER A 209 6.09 24.02 -6.74
CA SER A 209 4.89 24.65 -7.31
C SER A 209 5.04 25.04 -8.79
N LYS A 210 6.26 25.35 -9.25
CA LYS A 210 6.54 25.64 -10.67
C LYS A 210 6.41 24.37 -11.51
N LYS A 211 7.08 23.30 -11.10
CA LYS A 211 7.03 21.99 -11.74
C LYS A 211 5.62 21.40 -11.73
N ALA A 212 4.85 21.64 -10.66
CA ALA A 212 3.45 21.24 -10.59
C ALA A 212 2.57 21.91 -11.66
N LYS A 213 2.84 23.18 -12.00
CA LYS A 213 2.13 23.89 -13.08
C LYS A 213 2.51 23.31 -14.45
N GLU A 214 3.78 23.01 -14.67
CA GLU A 214 4.24 22.34 -15.90
C GLU A 214 3.65 20.94 -16.05
N PHE A 215 3.69 20.16 -14.96
CA PHE A 215 3.10 18.85 -14.87
C PHE A 215 1.60 18.84 -15.21
N SER A 216 0.85 19.86 -14.80
CA SER A 216 -0.58 19.95 -15.14
C SER A 216 -0.86 20.05 -16.64
N LYS A 217 0.10 20.56 -17.43
CA LYS A 217 0.00 20.60 -18.89
C LYS A 217 0.24 19.21 -19.48
N VAL A 218 1.21 18.46 -18.94
CA VAL A 218 1.54 17.10 -19.36
C VAL A 218 0.41 16.12 -18.99
N ALA A 219 -0.17 16.25 -17.79
CA ALA A 219 -1.24 15.41 -17.29
C ALA A 219 -2.50 15.34 -18.18
N GLY A 220 -2.73 16.37 -19.00
CA GLY A 220 -3.84 16.42 -19.94
C GLY A 220 -3.68 15.50 -21.17
N ASN A 221 -2.44 15.18 -21.54
CA ASN A 221 -2.13 14.39 -22.74
C ASN A 221 -2.34 12.88 -22.51
N ASP A 222 -2.27 12.41 -21.26
CA ASP A 222 -2.53 11.01 -20.87
C ASP A 222 -3.92 10.50 -21.32
N ALA A 223 -4.91 11.38 -21.49
CA ALA A 223 -6.26 11.02 -21.90
C ALA A 223 -6.33 10.47 -23.34
N ALA A 224 -5.36 10.80 -24.20
CA ALA A 224 -5.34 10.38 -25.60
C ALA A 224 -4.86 8.93 -25.82
N LEU A 225 -4.26 8.30 -24.80
CA LEU A 225 -3.58 7.00 -24.90
C LEU A 225 -4.36 5.85 -24.24
N SER A 226 -5.65 6.03 -23.94
CA SER A 226 -6.44 5.02 -23.20
C SER A 226 -6.69 3.73 -24.00
N TYR A 227 -6.56 3.76 -25.34
CA TYR A 227 -6.62 2.57 -26.21
C TYR A 227 -5.74 2.74 -27.46
N ARG A 228 -4.49 2.28 -27.40
CA ARG A 228 -3.70 1.80 -28.55
C ARG A 228 -2.86 0.62 -28.10
#